data_AF-A0A318KN41-F1
#
_entry.id   AF-A0A318KN41-F1
#
_cell.length_a   1.000
_cell.length_b   1.000
_cell.length_c   1.000
_cell.angle_alpha   90.00
_cell.angle_beta   90.00
_cell.angle_gamma   90.00
#
_symmetry.space_group_name_H-M   'P 1'
#
loop_
_entity.id
_entity.type
_entity.pdbx_description
1 polymer ?
#
loop_
_entity_poly.entity_id
_entity_poly.type
_entity_poly.pdbx_seq_one_letter_code
_entity_poly.pdbx_strand_id
1 'polypeptide(L)'
;MNRIDAFLNTRAKRSCLFSLILYGLLCFITALHVYLGMVVIKAATYEQIVSLLNMKIVQLAFLGRMVLSFISTTSISLLPLLSTFFRSLYLYEILFFLFSMIVIFSHAKTRLEKSLKKMTCLNLCVFLLICVLFAIAAMMAMKSGSLFSGFSLIHLFGYGLIAANGLLLILDGFAFCQILLIDYPQAMAYDVIEEIQ
;
A
#
# COMPACT_ATOMS: atom_id res chain seq x y z
N MET A 1 -21.61 -27.13 16.52
CA MET A 1 -21.06 -25.78 16.20
C MET A 1 -19.79 -25.97 15.39
N ASN A 2 -19.71 -25.40 14.19
CA ASN A 2 -18.51 -25.52 13.35
C ASN A 2 -17.37 -24.72 13.97
N ARG A 3 -16.14 -25.26 13.97
CA ARG A 3 -14.94 -24.58 14.51
C ARG A 3 -14.70 -23.19 13.91
N ILE A 4 -15.21 -22.94 12.71
CA ILE A 4 -15.16 -21.64 12.02
C ILE A 4 -16.04 -20.59 12.73
N ASP A 5 -17.20 -20.99 13.26
CA ASP A 5 -18.08 -20.07 14.01
C ASP A 5 -17.37 -19.62 15.29
N ALA A 6 -16.78 -20.54 16.06
CA ALA A 6 -15.98 -20.23 17.26
C ALA A 6 -14.77 -19.31 16.98
N PHE A 7 -14.24 -19.32 15.76
CA PHE A 7 -13.07 -18.53 15.37
C PHE A 7 -13.38 -17.06 15.09
N LEU A 8 -14.63 -16.74 14.76
CA LEU A 8 -15.09 -15.37 14.44
C LEU A 8 -16.23 -14.89 15.33
N ASN A 9 -16.57 -15.63 16.38
CA ASN A 9 -17.74 -15.33 17.22
C ASN A 9 -17.68 -13.95 17.88
N THR A 10 -16.50 -13.50 18.32
CA THR A 10 -16.37 -12.21 19.01
C THR A 10 -15.98 -11.06 18.07
N ARG A 11 -16.45 -9.85 18.39
CA ARG A 11 -16.07 -8.62 17.67
C ARG A 11 -14.55 -8.39 17.73
N ALA A 12 -13.90 -8.76 18.83
CA ALA A 12 -12.45 -8.63 19.02
C ALA A 12 -11.67 -9.54 18.06
N LYS A 13 -12.05 -10.82 17.94
CA LYS A 13 -11.44 -11.76 16.99
C LYS A 13 -11.57 -11.30 15.55
N ARG A 14 -12.77 -10.84 15.15
CA ARG A 14 -13.02 -10.28 13.81
C ARG A 14 -12.14 -9.05 13.56
N SER A 15 -12.08 -8.12 14.52
CA SER A 15 -11.26 -6.90 14.41
C SER A 15 -9.77 -7.22 14.24
N CYS A 16 -9.24 -8.16 15.03
CA CYS A 16 -7.84 -8.58 14.93
C CYS A 16 -7.56 -9.30 13.61
N LEU A 17 -8.45 -10.18 13.15
CA LEU A 17 -8.29 -10.84 11.86
C LEU A 17 -8.32 -9.84 10.69
N PHE A 18 -9.27 -8.91 10.68
CA PHE A 18 -9.31 -7.85 9.65
C PHE A 18 -8.05 -6.98 9.68
N SER A 19 -7.56 -6.65 10.87
CA SER A 19 -6.32 -5.90 11.03
C SER A 19 -5.12 -6.70 10.51
N LEU A 20 -5.01 -8.00 10.84
CA LEU A 20 -3.95 -8.87 10.30
C LEU A 20 -3.96 -8.92 8.78
N ILE A 21 -5.14 -9.10 8.18
CA ILE A 21 -5.29 -9.11 6.71
C ILE A 21 -4.88 -7.76 6.13
N LEU A 22 -5.33 -6.65 6.72
CA LEU A 22 -5.00 -5.30 6.26
C LEU A 22 -3.50 -5.01 6.34
N TYR A 23 -2.85 -5.29 7.47
CA TYR A 23 -1.42 -5.05 7.66
C TYR A 23 -0.56 -6.02 6.85
N GLY A 24 -1.02 -7.26 6.62
CA GLY A 24 -0.38 -8.18 5.69
C GLY A 24 -0.44 -7.68 4.24
N LEU A 25 -1.60 -7.18 3.79
CA LEU A 25 -1.75 -6.54 2.48
C LEU A 25 -0.89 -5.28 2.36
N LEU A 26 -0.82 -4.45 3.40
CA LEU A 26 0.04 -3.27 3.46
C LEU A 26 1.52 -3.64 3.31
N CYS A 27 2.01 -4.64 4.06
CA CYS A 27 3.38 -5.12 3.94
C CYS A 27 3.67 -5.61 2.52
N PHE A 28 2.74 -6.36 1.91
CA PHE A 28 2.88 -6.83 0.54
C PHE A 28 2.94 -5.68 -0.47
N ILE A 29 2.00 -4.73 -0.39
CA ILE A 29 1.94 -3.57 -1.28
C ILE A 29 3.19 -2.70 -1.12
N THR A 30 3.59 -2.36 0.11
CA THR A 30 4.77 -1.54 0.38
C THR A 30 6.05 -2.22 -0.09
N ALA A 31 6.19 -3.53 0.09
CA ALA A 31 7.33 -4.30 -0.43
C ALA A 31 7.42 -4.24 -1.97
N LEU A 32 6.29 -4.35 -2.68
CA LEU A 32 6.25 -4.19 -4.14
C LEU A 32 6.69 -2.78 -4.56
N HIS A 33 6.33 -1.75 -3.82
CA HIS A 33 6.77 -0.38 -4.09
C HIS A 33 8.26 -0.18 -3.78
N VAL A 34 8.78 -0.73 -2.67
CA VAL A 34 10.24 -0.72 -2.41
C VAL A 34 10.99 -1.39 -3.56
N TYR A 35 10.49 -2.54 -4.04
CA TYR A 35 11.07 -3.24 -5.19
C TYR A 35 11.04 -2.40 -6.46
N LEU A 36 9.92 -1.75 -6.77
CA LEU A 36 9.83 -0.80 -7.89
C LEU A 36 10.89 0.30 -7.79
N GLY A 37 11.10 0.87 -6.59
CA GLY A 37 12.10 1.90 -6.37
C GLY A 37 13.52 1.40 -6.63
N MET A 38 13.83 0.19 -6.16
CA MET A 38 15.13 -0.45 -6.42
C MET A 38 15.37 -0.69 -7.92
N VAL A 39 14.33 -1.12 -8.63
CA VAL A 39 14.41 -1.35 -10.08
C VAL A 39 14.63 -0.04 -10.83
N VAL A 40 13.90 1.02 -10.46
CA VAL A 40 14.00 2.34 -11.09
C VAL A 40 15.39 2.95 -10.91
N ILE A 41 15.99 2.86 -9.72
CA ILE A 41 17.33 3.41 -9.46
C ILE A 41 18.42 2.67 -10.24
N LYS A 42 18.27 1.36 -10.45
CA LYS A 42 19.26 0.55 -11.17
C LYS A 42 19.26 0.78 -12.68
N ALA A 43 18.23 1.40 -13.24
CA ALA A 43 18.15 1.66 -14.66
C ALA A 43 19.13 2.76 -15.07
N ALA A 44 19.96 2.52 -16.07
CA ALA A 44 20.96 3.46 -16.57
C ALA A 44 20.45 4.29 -17.77
N THR A 45 19.37 3.85 -18.43
CA THR A 45 18.79 4.55 -19.58
C THR A 45 17.26 4.60 -19.52
N TYR A 46 16.65 5.52 -20.26
CA TYR A 46 15.19 5.63 -20.36
C TYR A 46 14.55 4.36 -20.95
N GLU A 47 15.17 3.76 -21.97
CA GLU A 47 14.68 2.50 -22.56
C GLU A 47 14.70 1.34 -21.56
N GLN A 48 15.73 1.29 -20.71
CA GLN A 48 15.78 0.32 -19.62
C GLN A 48 14.67 0.57 -18.61
N ILE A 49 14.36 1.82 -18.26
CA ILE A 49 13.23 2.14 -17.37
C ILE A 49 11.92 1.60 -17.96
N VAL A 50 11.66 1.84 -19.24
CA VAL A 50 10.45 1.35 -19.91
C VAL A 50 10.41 -0.18 -19.96
N SER A 51 11.52 -0.85 -20.25
CA SER A 51 11.56 -2.32 -20.27
C SER A 51 11.33 -2.92 -18.88
N LEU A 52 11.90 -2.30 -17.85
CA LEU A 52 11.75 -2.71 -16.45
C LEU A 52 10.32 -2.48 -15.94
N LEU A 53 9.68 -1.36 -16.30
CA LEU A 53 8.27 -1.09 -15.99
C LEU A 53 7.31 -2.10 -16.66
N ASN A 54 7.74 -2.74 -17.75
CA ASN A 54 6.99 -3.80 -18.41
C ASN A 54 7.18 -5.19 -17.78
N MET A 55 8.08 -5.36 -16.80
CA MET A 55 8.23 -6.65 -16.13
C MET A 55 6.99 -6.99 -15.31
N LYS A 56 6.52 -8.25 -15.39
CA LYS A 56 5.31 -8.72 -14.67
C LYS A 56 5.34 -8.40 -13.18
N ILE A 57 6.49 -8.59 -12.52
CA ILE A 57 6.67 -8.31 -11.09
C ILE A 57 6.55 -6.81 -10.77
N VAL A 58 7.03 -5.93 -11.65
CA VAL A 58 6.92 -4.47 -11.49
C VAL A 58 5.49 -4.01 -11.77
N GLN A 59 4.83 -4.66 -12.72
CA GLN A 59 3.40 -4.48 -12.97
C GLN A 59 2.52 -5.03 -11.86
N LEU A 60 3.05 -5.69 -10.81
CA LEU A 60 2.28 -5.91 -9.57
C LEU A 60 2.28 -4.66 -8.68
N ALA A 61 3.21 -3.72 -8.82
CA ALA A 61 3.12 -2.46 -8.10
C ALA A 61 2.10 -1.54 -8.81
N PHE A 62 1.08 -1.07 -8.08
CA PHE A 62 0.13 -0.06 -8.56
C PHE A 62 0.83 1.07 -9.31
N LEU A 63 1.85 1.63 -8.65
CA LEU A 63 2.59 2.77 -9.16
C LEU A 63 3.31 2.41 -10.47
N GLY A 64 3.86 1.20 -10.60
CA GLY A 64 4.47 0.68 -11.83
C GLY A 64 3.53 0.76 -13.03
N ARG A 65 2.28 0.30 -12.85
CA ARG A 65 1.24 0.33 -13.90
C ARG A 65 0.78 1.75 -14.22
N MET A 66 0.65 2.60 -13.20
CA MET A 66 0.35 4.02 -13.39
C MET A 66 1.44 4.72 -14.21
N VAL A 67 2.73 4.49 -13.92
CA VAL A 67 3.85 5.09 -14.67
C VAL A 67 3.73 4.77 -16.15
N LEU A 68 3.58 3.48 -16.45
CA LEU A 68 3.54 2.97 -17.81
C LEU A 68 2.37 3.59 -18.59
N SER A 69 1.22 3.71 -17.92
CA SER A 69 0.03 4.35 -18.49
C SER A 69 0.25 5.85 -18.72
N PHE A 70 0.89 6.57 -17.80
CA PHE A 70 1.16 8.00 -17.96
C PHE A 70 2.15 8.31 -19.08
N ILE A 71 3.21 7.50 -19.24
CA ILE A 71 4.15 7.63 -20.35
C ILE A 71 3.42 7.52 -21.70
N SER A 72 2.39 6.67 -21.78
CA SER A 72 1.58 6.51 -22.99
C SER A 72 0.52 7.60 -23.21
N THR A 73 0.33 8.53 -22.26
CA THR A 73 -0.74 9.52 -22.32
C THR A 73 -0.22 10.85 -22.87
N THR A 74 -0.79 11.32 -23.98
CA THR A 74 -0.37 12.57 -24.64
C THR A 74 -1.02 13.84 -24.09
N SER A 75 -2.07 13.73 -23.27
CA SER A 75 -2.77 14.89 -22.70
C SER A 75 -2.96 14.77 -21.18
N ILE A 76 -2.78 15.91 -20.49
CA ILE A 76 -2.84 15.99 -19.03
C ILE A 76 -4.11 16.76 -18.66
N SER A 77 -5.15 16.03 -18.27
CA SER A 77 -6.32 16.59 -17.59
C SER A 77 -6.76 15.67 -16.45
N LEU A 78 -7.52 16.23 -15.50
CA LEU A 78 -7.91 15.55 -14.26
C LEU A 78 -8.68 14.23 -14.52
N LEU A 79 -9.52 14.21 -15.56
CA LEU A 79 -10.40 13.09 -15.87
C LEU A 79 -9.62 11.86 -16.41
N PRO A 80 -8.69 12.00 -17.39
CA PRO A 80 -7.74 10.94 -17.73
C PRO A 80 -6.89 10.46 -16.56
N LEU A 81 -6.40 11.35 -15.70
CA LEU A 81 -5.62 10.99 -14.50
C LEU A 81 -6.42 10.06 -13.57
N LEU A 82 -7.67 10.44 -13.27
CA LEU A 82 -8.57 9.61 -12.45
C LEU A 82 -8.88 8.27 -13.13
N SER A 83 -9.18 8.29 -14.43
CA SER A 83 -9.48 7.08 -15.21
C SER A 83 -8.31 6.10 -15.20
N THR A 84 -7.08 6.59 -15.41
CA THR A 84 -5.86 5.79 -15.34
C THR A 84 -5.62 5.23 -13.95
N PHE A 85 -5.88 6.02 -12.90
CA PHE A 85 -5.79 5.54 -11.52
C PHE A 85 -6.70 4.34 -11.28
N PHE A 86 -8.00 4.47 -11.58
CA PHE A 86 -8.96 3.39 -11.34
C PHE A 86 -8.73 2.16 -12.23
N ARG A 87 -8.34 2.35 -13.51
CA ARG A 87 -8.01 1.24 -14.42
C ARG A 87 -6.75 0.48 -14.00
N SER A 88 -5.86 1.14 -13.28
CA SER A 88 -4.59 0.56 -12.82
C SER A 88 -4.75 -0.26 -11.55
N LEU A 89 -5.92 -0.26 -10.89
CA LEU A 89 -6.13 -0.98 -9.64
C LEU A 89 -6.29 -2.49 -9.86
N TYR A 90 -5.52 -3.27 -9.12
CA TYR A 90 -5.72 -4.71 -9.01
C TYR A 90 -6.58 -5.07 -7.80
N LEU A 91 -7.11 -6.29 -7.78
CA LEU A 91 -8.05 -6.74 -6.75
C LEU A 91 -7.50 -6.56 -5.32
N TYR A 92 -6.23 -6.87 -5.05
CA TYR A 92 -5.65 -6.71 -3.71
C TYR A 92 -5.51 -5.23 -3.29
N GLU A 93 -5.35 -4.29 -4.22
CA GLU A 93 -5.37 -2.84 -3.91
C GLU A 93 -6.79 -2.37 -3.61
N ILE A 94 -7.78 -2.86 -4.37
CA ILE A 94 -9.20 -2.59 -4.09
C ILE A 94 -9.56 -3.11 -2.70
N LEU A 95 -9.15 -4.34 -2.37
CA LEU A 95 -9.33 -4.93 -1.04
C LEU A 95 -8.62 -4.10 0.03
N PHE A 96 -7.39 -3.64 -0.21
CA PHE A 96 -6.69 -2.73 0.70
C PHE A 96 -7.50 -1.44 0.96
N PHE A 97 -8.03 -0.79 -0.08
CA PHE A 97 -8.87 0.40 0.11
C PHE A 97 -10.14 0.09 0.89
N LEU A 98 -10.82 -1.01 0.57
CA LEU A 98 -12.04 -1.43 1.27
C LEU A 98 -11.78 -1.71 2.75
N PHE A 99 -10.76 -2.52 3.07
CA PHE A 99 -10.41 -2.82 4.46
C PHE A 99 -9.95 -1.58 5.22
N SER A 100 -9.20 -0.69 4.56
CA SER A 100 -8.78 0.57 5.18
C SER A 100 -9.99 1.46 5.51
N MET A 101 -10.98 1.55 4.62
CA MET A 101 -12.21 2.30 4.88
C MET A 101 -13.03 1.68 6.02
N ILE A 102 -13.14 0.34 6.08
CA ILE A 102 -13.79 -0.34 7.20
C ILE A 102 -13.11 0.04 8.53
N VAL A 103 -11.78 0.01 8.60
CA VAL A 103 -11.03 0.37 9.81
C VAL A 103 -11.20 1.85 10.15
N ILE A 104 -11.12 2.75 9.16
CA ILE A 104 -11.26 4.20 9.37
C ILE A 104 -12.66 4.57 9.87
N PHE A 105 -13.71 4.01 9.27
CA PHE A 105 -15.09 4.30 9.65
C PHE A 105 -15.59 3.47 10.84
N SER A 106 -14.83 2.47 11.28
CA SER A 106 -15.16 1.71 12.49
C SER A 106 -15.13 2.61 13.74
N HIS A 107 -16.07 2.35 14.65
CA HIS A 107 -16.09 3.02 15.95
C HIS A 107 -15.02 2.41 16.85
N ALA A 108 -13.87 3.06 16.94
CA ALA A 108 -12.75 2.66 17.79
C ALA A 108 -13.07 2.89 19.28
N LYS A 109 -13.24 1.80 20.03
CA LYS A 109 -13.51 1.80 21.47
C LYS A 109 -12.25 1.60 22.29
N THR A 110 -11.30 0.80 21.81
CA THR A 110 -10.06 0.49 22.55
C THR A 110 -8.88 1.40 22.15
N ARG A 111 -7.84 1.47 22.99
CA ARG A 111 -6.60 2.20 22.68
C ARG A 111 -5.92 1.64 21.43
N LEU A 112 -5.93 0.32 21.27
CA LEU A 112 -5.39 -0.38 20.10
C LEU A 112 -6.13 0.02 18.83
N GLU A 113 -7.47 -0.04 18.82
CA GLU A 113 -8.28 0.35 17.65
C GLU A 113 -8.05 1.81 17.24
N LYS A 114 -7.88 2.72 18.22
CA LYS A 114 -7.54 4.13 17.95
C LYS A 114 -6.15 4.27 17.32
N SER A 115 -5.18 3.49 17.78
CA SER A 115 -3.82 3.48 17.22
C SER A 115 -3.81 2.93 15.80
N LEU A 116 -4.45 1.78 15.58
CA LEU A 116 -4.56 1.15 14.27
C LEU A 116 -5.25 2.08 13.27
N LYS A 117 -6.35 2.72 13.66
CA LYS A 117 -7.05 3.70 12.82
C LYS A 117 -6.15 4.88 12.42
N LYS A 118 -5.36 5.42 13.36
CA LYS A 118 -4.40 6.50 13.05
C LYS A 118 -3.35 6.03 12.05
N MET A 119 -2.81 4.85 12.25
CA MET A 119 -1.75 4.27 11.41
C MET A 119 -2.27 3.91 10.01
N THR A 120 -3.45 3.29 9.89
CA THR A 120 -4.13 3.07 8.61
C THR A 120 -4.41 4.38 7.88
N CYS A 121 -4.85 5.43 8.59
CA CYS A 121 -5.05 6.76 8.00
C CYS A 121 -3.73 7.34 7.48
N LEU A 122 -2.66 7.27 8.28
CA LEU A 122 -1.32 7.71 7.88
C LEU A 122 -0.85 6.97 6.62
N ASN A 123 -0.99 5.64 6.59
CA ASN A 123 -0.60 4.82 5.44
C ASN A 123 -1.36 5.19 4.18
N LEU A 124 -2.67 5.42 4.27
CA LEU A 124 -3.47 5.90 3.14
C LEU A 124 -3.02 7.30 2.68
N CYS A 125 -2.79 8.22 3.62
CA CYS A 125 -2.30 9.56 3.29
C CYS A 125 -0.94 9.50 2.57
N VAL A 126 0.00 8.69 3.07
CA VAL A 126 1.32 8.53 2.45
C VAL A 126 1.20 7.84 1.09
N PHE A 127 0.39 6.79 0.97
CA PHE A 127 0.16 6.10 -0.30
C PHE A 127 -0.40 7.05 -1.37
N LEU A 128 -1.44 7.83 -1.03
CA LEU A 128 -2.03 8.81 -1.93
C LEU A 128 -1.03 9.92 -2.27
N LEU A 129 -0.27 10.41 -1.29
CA LEU A 129 0.77 11.43 -1.51
C LEU A 129 1.84 10.92 -2.48
N ILE A 130 2.33 9.70 -2.30
CA ILE A 130 3.32 9.08 -3.21
C ILE A 130 2.74 8.96 -4.62
N CYS A 131 1.49 8.53 -4.76
CA CYS A 131 0.82 8.46 -6.07
C CYS A 131 0.74 9.83 -6.76
N VAL A 132 0.38 10.89 -6.01
CA VAL A 132 0.27 12.25 -6.54
C VAL A 132 1.64 12.83 -6.91
N LEU A 133 2.61 12.75 -5.99
CA LEU A 133 3.98 13.22 -6.25
C LEU A 133 4.59 12.50 -7.44
N PHE A 134 4.33 11.21 -7.58
CA PHE A 134 4.81 10.45 -8.71
C PHE A 134 4.16 10.85 -10.03
N ALA A 135 2.84 11.02 -10.05
CA ALA A 135 2.14 11.51 -11.23
C ALA A 135 2.72 12.88 -11.66
N ILE A 136 2.99 13.78 -10.70
CA ILE A 136 3.64 15.07 -10.97
C ILE A 136 5.04 14.89 -11.55
N ALA A 137 5.87 14.02 -10.96
CA ALA A 137 7.22 13.77 -11.43
C ALA A 137 7.22 13.19 -12.86
N ALA A 138 6.36 12.22 -13.14
CA ALA A 138 6.18 11.66 -14.48
C ALA A 138 5.73 12.73 -15.48
N MET A 139 4.79 13.61 -15.09
CA MET A 139 4.37 14.74 -15.92
C MET A 139 5.51 15.73 -16.20
N MET A 140 6.32 16.07 -15.19
CA MET A 140 7.47 16.95 -15.36
C MET A 140 8.55 16.33 -16.26
N ALA A 141 8.80 15.03 -16.12
CA ALA A 141 9.72 14.30 -16.98
C ALA A 141 9.27 14.33 -18.45
N MET A 142 7.98 14.13 -18.73
CA MET A 142 7.44 14.20 -20.10
C MET A 142 7.49 15.61 -20.71
N LYS A 143 7.41 16.67 -19.90
CA LYS A 143 7.51 18.06 -20.36
C LYS A 143 8.95 18.57 -20.43
N SER A 144 9.90 17.85 -19.84
CA SER A 144 11.29 18.26 -19.87
C SER A 144 11.84 18.08 -21.29
N GLY A 145 12.20 19.18 -21.96
CA GLY A 145 12.85 19.14 -23.29
C GLY A 145 14.26 18.55 -23.26
N SER A 146 14.70 18.01 -22.12
CA SER A 146 16.00 17.41 -21.88
C SER A 146 15.81 16.04 -21.22
N LEU A 147 16.25 14.99 -21.90
CA LEU A 147 16.23 13.61 -21.38
C LEU A 147 16.99 13.48 -20.05
N PHE A 148 18.00 14.32 -19.82
CA PHE A 148 18.85 14.29 -18.62
C PHE A 148 18.12 14.75 -17.35
N SER A 149 17.29 15.80 -17.44
CA SER A 149 16.53 16.29 -16.28
C SER A 149 15.36 15.36 -15.94
N GLY A 150 14.71 14.78 -16.94
CA GLY A 150 13.70 13.72 -16.74
C GLY A 150 14.27 12.48 -16.06
N PHE A 151 15.47 12.06 -16.47
CA PHE A 151 16.15 10.89 -15.89
C PHE A 151 16.54 11.10 -14.42
N SER A 152 17.12 12.26 -14.09
CA SER A 152 17.49 12.61 -12.71
C SER A 152 16.27 12.67 -11.77
N LEU A 153 15.14 13.17 -12.26
CA LEU A 153 13.87 13.21 -11.51
C LEU A 153 13.33 11.80 -11.21
N ILE A 154 13.42 10.89 -12.19
CA ILE A 154 12.96 9.50 -12.03
C ILE A 154 13.80 8.78 -10.96
N HIS A 155 15.12 8.97 -10.95
CA HIS A 155 15.98 8.39 -9.91
C HIS A 155 15.75 8.99 -8.53
N LEU A 156 15.62 10.33 -8.43
CA LEU A 156 15.28 10.99 -7.16
C LEU A 156 13.98 10.44 -6.58
N PHE A 157 13.00 10.22 -7.45
CA PHE A 157 11.76 9.57 -7.05
C PHE A 157 11.98 8.12 -6.60
N GLY A 158 12.79 7.34 -7.34
CA GLY A 158 13.15 5.97 -6.94
C GLY A 158 13.71 5.92 -5.51
N TYR A 159 14.63 6.83 -5.17
CA TYR A 159 15.17 6.95 -3.80
C TYR A 159 14.09 7.31 -2.79
N GLY A 160 13.23 8.29 -3.11
CA GLY A 160 12.12 8.67 -2.25
C GLY A 160 11.13 7.53 -2.02
N LEU A 161 10.84 6.74 -3.05
CA LEU A 161 9.94 5.60 -2.98
C LEU A 161 10.51 4.50 -2.06
N ILE A 162 11.82 4.21 -2.15
CA ILE A 162 12.48 3.26 -1.24
C ILE A 162 12.46 3.79 0.19
N ALA A 163 12.85 5.05 0.41
CA ALA A 163 12.94 5.60 1.76
C ALA A 163 11.57 5.63 2.45
N ALA A 164 10.55 6.14 1.76
CA ALA A 164 9.20 6.25 2.32
C ALA A 164 8.55 4.88 2.53
N ASN A 165 8.54 4.01 1.51
CA ASN A 165 7.91 2.69 1.64
C ASN A 165 8.72 1.73 2.50
N GLY A 166 10.05 1.89 2.59
CA GLY A 166 10.89 1.12 3.50
C GLY A 166 10.60 1.44 4.96
N LEU A 167 10.44 2.72 5.30
CA LEU A 167 10.01 3.12 6.64
C LEU A 167 8.60 2.59 6.95
N LEU A 168 7.65 2.73 6.01
CA LEU A 168 6.30 2.19 6.17
C LEU A 168 6.31 0.67 6.37
N LEU A 169 7.11 -0.07 5.60
CA LEU A 169 7.22 -1.52 5.71
C LEU A 169 7.71 -1.95 7.11
N ILE A 170 8.65 -1.21 7.71
CA ILE A 170 9.12 -1.48 9.08
C ILE A 170 7.98 -1.24 10.09
N LEU A 171 7.28 -0.11 9.96
CA LEU A 171 6.18 0.25 10.85
C LEU A 171 5.01 -0.76 10.73
N ASP A 172 4.62 -1.08 9.50
CA ASP A 172 3.54 -2.03 9.20
C ASP A 172 3.91 -3.44 9.65
N GLY A 173 5.16 -3.85 9.46
CA GLY A 173 5.68 -5.13 9.97
C GLY A 173 5.64 -5.20 11.50
N PHE A 174 6.00 -4.11 12.18
CA PHE A 174 5.88 -4.03 13.64
C PHE A 174 4.42 -4.14 14.10
N ALA A 175 3.50 -3.41 13.46
CA ALA A 175 2.08 -3.48 13.76
C ALA A 175 1.51 -4.88 13.50
N PHE A 176 1.89 -5.52 12.38
CA PHE A 176 1.51 -6.89 12.05
C PHE A 176 1.96 -7.88 13.12
N CYS A 177 3.24 -7.81 13.52
CA CYS A 177 3.79 -8.67 14.57
C CYS A 177 3.13 -8.42 15.92
N GLN A 178 2.85 -7.17 16.29
CA GLN A 178 2.16 -6.84 17.54
C GLN A 178 0.76 -7.46 17.56
N ILE A 179 0.00 -7.33 16.48
CA ILE A 179 -1.35 -7.92 16.40
C ILE A 179 -1.25 -9.45 16.44
N LEU A 180 -0.32 -10.05 15.69
CA LEU A 180 -0.20 -11.51 15.57
C LEU A 180 0.24 -12.17 16.88
N LEU A 181 1.21 -11.57 17.58
CA LEU A 181 1.88 -12.18 18.73
C LEU A 181 1.26 -11.80 20.07
N ILE A 182 0.56 -10.66 20.15
CA ILE A 182 0.03 -10.14 21.41
C ILE A 182 -1.50 -10.05 21.37
N ASP A 183 -2.04 -9.26 20.44
CA ASP A 183 -3.47 -8.92 20.47
C ASP A 183 -4.36 -10.10 20.06
N TYR A 184 -3.92 -10.87 19.06
CA TYR A 184 -4.67 -12.02 18.56
C TYR A 184 -4.74 -13.18 19.57
N PRO A 185 -3.64 -13.62 20.23
CA PRO A 185 -3.72 -14.59 21.32
C PRO A 185 -4.59 -14.14 22.49
N GLN A 186 -4.52 -12.86 22.89
CA GLN A 186 -5.37 -12.32 23.96
C GLN A 186 -6.85 -12.35 23.59
N ALA A 187 -7.19 -11.99 22.34
CA ALA A 187 -8.57 -12.08 21.85
C ALA A 187 -9.08 -13.52 21.74
N MET A 188 -8.19 -14.50 21.56
CA MET A 188 -8.53 -15.93 21.54
C MET A 188 -8.68 -16.53 22.94
N ALA A 189 -7.96 -16.01 23.94
CA ALA A 189 -8.03 -16.46 25.33
C ALA A 189 -9.31 -16.01 26.07
N TYR A 190 -9.95 -14.91 25.61
CA TYR A 190 -11.17 -14.38 26.23
C TYR A 190 -12.34 -15.38 26.27
N ASP A 191 -12.42 -16.29 25.30
CA ASP A 191 -13.46 -17.32 25.23
C ASP A 191 -13.25 -18.45 26.26
N VAL A 192 -12.02 -18.72 26.69
CA VAL A 192 -11.74 -19.80 27.66
C VAL A 192 -12.27 -19.44 29.05
N ILE A 193 -12.34 -18.14 29.37
CA ILE A 193 -12.79 -17.67 30.69
C ILE A 193 -14.33 -17.65 30.76
N GLU A 194 -15.02 -17.31 29.66
CA GLU A 194 -16.48 -17.36 29.58
C GLU A 194 -17.04 -18.79 29.43
N GLU A 195 -16.27 -19.76 28.92
CA GLU A 195 -16.68 -21.19 28.92
C GLU A 195 -16.46 -21.90 30.27
N ILE A 196 -15.65 -21.33 31.18
CA ILE A 196 -15.34 -21.91 32.51
C ILE A 196 -16.25 -21.33 33.62
N GLN A 197 -16.96 -20.23 33.37
CA GLN A 197 -17.97 -19.65 34.28
C GLN A 197 -19.38 -20.10 33.93
#